data_AF-A0A927MQX5-F1
#
_entry.id   AF-A0A927MQX5-F1
#
_cell.length_a   1.000
_cell.length_b   1.000
_cell.length_c   1.000
_cell.angle_alpha   90.00
_cell.angle_beta   90.00
_cell.angle_gamma   90.00
#
_symmetry.space_group_name_H-M   'P 1'
#
loop_
_entity.id
_entity.type
_entity.pdbx_description
1 polymer ?
#
loop_
_entity_poly.entity_id
_entity_poly.type
_entity_poly.pdbx_seq_one_letter_code
_entity_poly.pdbx_strand_id
1 'polypeptide(L)'
;MIPAPTAARRRPRVLLTVAVSVLALLVGGSAGVALGSTLGSRQNGPTSTPTLTRDFPHADQSYLRGVTVGAITEDWLVKTRSWKCELSGTGVGLLNGALKRTACTPRDDTVQGLRVNVEYDDDRRVREVNLLCDRGPGTKICAELFTGLAGVLLARDDGLRRQALAWATANVDNDDATVIGNVRLVATLSPHYLRCTAAA
;
A
#
# COMPACT_ATOMS: atom_id res chain seq x y z
N MET A 1 -5.45 39.97 -50.07
CA MET A 1 -4.87 39.16 -51.16
C MET A 1 -4.26 37.92 -50.55
N ILE A 2 -4.89 36.77 -50.72
CA ILE A 2 -4.42 35.47 -50.24
C ILE A 2 -4.39 34.59 -51.48
N PRO A 3 -3.23 34.12 -51.97
CA PRO A 3 -3.23 33.16 -53.06
C PRO A 3 -3.70 31.79 -52.53
N ALA A 4 -4.64 31.22 -53.30
CA ALA A 4 -5.18 29.87 -53.14
C ALA A 4 -4.17 28.80 -53.61
N PRO A 5 -4.42 27.50 -53.35
CA PRO A 5 -3.42 26.46 -53.25
C PRO A 5 -3.09 25.80 -54.59
N THR A 6 -1.82 25.52 -54.84
CA THR A 6 -1.41 24.58 -55.89
C THR A 6 -1.39 23.16 -55.35
N ALA A 7 -2.37 22.37 -55.80
CA ALA A 7 -2.38 20.91 -55.65
C ALA A 7 -1.35 20.27 -56.59
N ALA A 8 -0.48 19.40 -56.04
CA ALA A 8 0.32 18.44 -56.79
C ALA A 8 -0.09 17.00 -56.43
N ARG A 9 -1.01 16.48 -57.25
CA ARG A 9 -1.16 15.12 -57.81
C ARG A 9 -0.43 13.93 -57.13
N ARG A 10 -1.24 13.02 -56.56
CA ARG A 10 -1.28 11.52 -56.65
C ARG A 10 0.06 10.80 -56.96
N ARG A 11 0.49 9.75 -56.25
CA ARG A 11 -0.17 8.43 -56.04
C ARG A 11 0.75 7.50 -55.18
N PRO A 12 0.35 6.25 -54.85
CA PRO A 12 0.17 5.74 -53.49
C PRO A 12 1.36 4.92 -52.96
N ARG A 13 1.71 5.07 -51.67
CA ARG A 13 2.54 4.10 -50.93
C ARG A 13 1.73 3.38 -49.84
N VAL A 14 0.47 3.11 -50.16
CA VAL A 14 -0.41 2.18 -49.42
C VAL A 14 -0.40 0.86 -50.18
N LEU A 15 0.75 0.17 -50.27
CA LEU A 15 0.78 -1.19 -50.84
C LEU A 15 2.15 -1.88 -50.65
N LEU A 16 2.72 -1.92 -49.43
CA LEU A 16 3.87 -2.83 -49.21
C LEU A 16 4.08 -3.33 -47.77
N THR A 17 3.18 -3.03 -46.82
CA THR A 17 3.31 -3.52 -45.43
C THR A 17 2.08 -4.29 -44.93
N VAL A 18 1.06 -4.48 -45.76
CA VAL A 18 -0.12 -5.31 -45.46
C VAL A 18 -0.02 -6.72 -46.09
N ALA A 19 0.93 -6.93 -47.02
CA ALA A 19 1.09 -8.18 -47.76
C ALA A 19 1.94 -9.26 -47.05
N VAL A 20 2.43 -9.02 -45.83
CA VAL A 20 3.18 -10.01 -45.04
C VAL A 20 2.33 -10.63 -43.93
N SER A 21 1.18 -10.03 -43.59
CA SER A 21 0.37 -10.47 -42.44
C SER A 21 -0.74 -11.47 -42.77
N VAL A 22 -1.00 -11.75 -44.05
CA VAL A 22 -2.11 -12.62 -44.49
C VAL A 22 -1.64 -14.00 -44.98
N LEU A 23 -0.34 -14.18 -45.29
CA LEU A 23 0.16 -15.49 -45.74
C LEU A 23 0.71 -16.39 -44.61
N ALA A 24 0.84 -15.89 -43.38
CA ALA A 24 1.20 -16.70 -42.21
C ALA A 24 -0.01 -17.39 -41.53
N LEU A 25 -1.24 -17.03 -41.91
CA LEU A 25 -2.48 -17.57 -41.35
C LEU A 25 -3.10 -18.71 -42.19
N LEU A 26 -2.50 -19.08 -43.32
CA LEU A 26 -3.05 -20.09 -44.25
C LEU A 26 -2.18 -21.35 -44.44
N VAL A 27 -1.08 -21.51 -43.69
CA VAL A 27 -0.24 -22.73 -43.71
C VAL A 27 -0.14 -23.42 -42.33
N GLY A 28 -0.67 -22.81 -41.26
CA GLY A 28 -0.66 -23.38 -39.90
C GLY A 28 -1.98 -24.01 -39.45
N GLY A 29 -2.94 -24.19 -40.36
CA GLY A 29 -4.31 -24.58 -40.04
C GLY A 29 -4.76 -25.87 -40.72
N SER A 30 -4.15 -27.01 -40.39
CA SER A 30 -4.76 -28.35 -40.62
C SER A 30 -3.86 -29.50 -40.11
N ALA A 31 -3.60 -29.58 -38.80
CA ALA A 31 -3.12 -30.82 -38.17
C ALA A 31 -3.31 -30.76 -36.64
N GLY A 32 -4.55 -30.73 -36.17
CA GLY A 32 -4.84 -30.70 -34.73
C GLY A 32 -6.20 -31.27 -34.33
N VAL A 33 -6.87 -31.99 -35.22
CA VAL A 33 -8.23 -32.53 -34.98
C VAL A 33 -8.28 -34.01 -35.40
N ALA A 34 -7.39 -34.84 -34.86
CA ALA A 34 -7.48 -36.30 -35.07
C ALA A 34 -6.72 -37.18 -34.04
N LEU A 35 -6.27 -36.66 -32.89
CA LEU A 35 -5.60 -37.49 -31.86
C LEU A 35 -6.27 -37.42 -30.47
N GLY A 36 -7.43 -36.78 -30.35
CA GLY A 36 -8.10 -36.55 -29.07
C GLY A 36 -8.89 -37.74 -28.50
N SER A 37 -9.00 -38.87 -29.19
CA SER A 37 -9.92 -39.96 -28.80
C SER A 37 -9.27 -41.32 -28.52
N THR A 38 -7.94 -41.44 -28.59
CA THR A 38 -7.26 -42.74 -28.36
C THR A 38 -6.20 -42.73 -27.26
N LEU A 39 -5.86 -41.57 -26.69
CA LEU A 39 -5.00 -41.49 -25.52
C LEU A 39 -5.84 -41.31 -24.25
N GLY A 40 -6.55 -42.38 -23.89
CA GLY A 40 -6.95 -42.58 -22.50
C GLY A 40 -5.71 -42.64 -21.63
N SER A 41 -5.38 -41.54 -20.97
CA SER A 41 -4.37 -41.48 -19.93
C SER A 41 -4.96 -40.72 -18.75
N ARG A 42 -5.42 -41.52 -17.79
CA ARG A 42 -5.89 -41.20 -16.43
C ARG A 42 -5.58 -39.76 -15.98
N GLN A 43 -6.62 -38.98 -15.68
CA GLN A 43 -6.51 -37.83 -14.78
C GLN A 43 -6.15 -38.34 -13.38
N ASN A 44 -4.87 -38.65 -13.15
CA ASN A 44 -4.30 -38.78 -11.82
C ASN A 44 -3.65 -37.44 -11.46
N GLY A 45 -4.44 -36.36 -11.51
CA GLY A 45 -4.09 -35.15 -10.80
C GLY A 45 -4.26 -35.43 -9.31
N PRO A 46 -3.33 -35.03 -8.42
CA PRO A 46 -3.54 -35.17 -6.99
C PRO A 46 -4.87 -34.52 -6.60
N THR A 47 -5.80 -35.31 -6.07
CA THR A 47 -7.10 -34.86 -5.54
C THR A 47 -6.97 -34.13 -4.20
N SER A 48 -5.76 -34.12 -3.62
CA SER A 48 -5.45 -33.33 -2.44
C SER A 48 -5.26 -31.87 -2.84
N THR A 49 -6.17 -31.01 -2.39
CA THR A 49 -5.94 -29.56 -2.36
C THR A 49 -4.56 -29.30 -1.74
N PRO A 50 -3.68 -28.51 -2.38
CA PRO A 50 -2.42 -28.11 -1.76
C PRO A 50 -2.74 -27.54 -0.38
N THR A 51 -2.32 -28.24 0.67
CA THR A 51 -2.49 -27.74 2.02
C THR A 51 -1.50 -26.59 2.13
N LEU A 52 -2.00 -25.37 2.35
CA LEU A 52 -1.15 -24.24 2.67
C LEU A 52 -0.22 -24.69 3.80
N THR A 53 1.09 -24.54 3.59
CA THR A 53 2.08 -24.86 4.61
C THR A 53 1.71 -24.12 5.89
N ARG A 54 2.00 -24.70 7.05
CA ARG A 54 1.69 -24.09 8.35
C ARG A 54 2.22 -22.64 8.46
N ASP A 55 3.28 -22.36 7.73
CA ASP A 55 4.00 -21.09 7.66
C ASP A 55 3.46 -20.12 6.60
N PHE A 56 2.37 -20.46 5.90
CA PHE A 56 1.70 -19.50 5.02
C PHE A 56 1.07 -18.39 5.87
N PRO A 57 1.20 -17.10 5.49
CA PRO A 57 0.74 -16.00 6.31
C PRO A 57 -0.76 -16.11 6.64
N HIS A 58 -1.08 -16.13 7.93
CA HIS A 58 -2.47 -16.16 8.39
C HIS A 58 -3.05 -14.76 8.41
N ALA A 59 -4.37 -14.63 8.20
CA ALA A 59 -5.04 -13.33 8.11
C ALA A 59 -4.83 -12.45 9.36
N ASP A 60 -4.67 -13.06 10.53
CA ASP A 60 -4.40 -12.44 11.82
C ASP A 60 -2.96 -11.91 11.98
N GLN A 61 -2.02 -12.33 11.14
CA GLN A 61 -0.67 -11.73 11.05
C GLN A 61 -0.68 -10.38 10.32
N SER A 62 -1.81 -9.97 9.74
CA SER A 62 -1.93 -8.71 9.00
C SER A 62 -2.24 -7.49 9.89
N TYR A 63 -2.30 -7.67 11.22
CA TYR A 63 -2.70 -6.62 12.16
C TYR A 63 -1.62 -6.30 13.21
N LEU A 64 -1.56 -5.04 13.59
CA LEU A 64 -0.75 -4.53 14.69
C LEU A 64 -1.30 -5.06 16.02
N ARG A 65 -0.64 -6.07 16.59
CA ARG A 65 -1.04 -6.69 17.85
C ARG A 65 -0.92 -5.70 19.02
N GLY A 66 -1.91 -5.71 19.90
CA GLY A 66 -1.92 -4.87 21.11
C GLY A 66 -2.25 -3.39 20.87
N VAL A 67 -2.44 -2.98 19.61
CA VAL A 67 -2.80 -1.62 19.20
C VAL A 67 -4.31 -1.55 18.97
N THR A 68 -4.93 -0.46 19.41
CA THR A 68 -6.33 -0.17 19.09
C THR A 68 -6.48 1.14 18.35
N VAL A 69 -7.57 1.29 17.60
CA VAL A 69 -7.90 2.57 16.96
C VAL A 69 -8.03 3.66 18.01
N GLY A 70 -8.77 3.39 19.10
CA GLY A 70 -8.94 4.35 20.20
C GLY A 70 -7.64 4.81 20.87
N ALA A 71 -6.63 3.93 20.99
CA ALA A 71 -5.33 4.31 21.56
C ALA A 71 -4.61 5.37 20.70
N ILE A 72 -4.78 5.30 19.37
CA ILE A 72 -4.18 6.25 18.43
C ILE A 72 -5.04 7.50 18.31
N THR A 73 -6.33 7.33 18.03
CA THR A 73 -7.22 8.46 17.72
C THR A 73 -7.59 9.23 18.97
N GLU A 74 -8.21 8.58 19.94
CA GLU A 74 -8.75 9.24 21.12
C GLU A 74 -7.67 9.55 22.15
N ASP A 75 -6.91 8.53 22.55
CA ASP A 75 -6.00 8.67 23.68
C ASP A 75 -4.77 9.50 23.34
N TRP A 76 -4.21 9.30 22.15
CA TRP A 76 -3.06 10.09 21.72
C TRP A 76 -3.49 11.36 20.99
N LEU A 77 -4.12 11.27 19.82
CA LEU A 77 -4.30 12.44 18.96
C LEU A 77 -5.33 13.44 19.50
N VAL A 78 -6.50 12.99 19.95
CA VAL A 78 -7.53 13.90 20.49
C VAL A 78 -7.11 14.41 21.87
N LYS A 79 -6.85 13.53 22.84
CA LYS A 79 -6.61 13.96 24.23
C LYS A 79 -5.28 14.69 24.43
N THR A 80 -4.18 14.24 23.79
CA THR A 80 -2.85 14.85 24.04
C THR A 80 -2.48 15.94 23.06
N ARG A 81 -3.10 15.98 21.87
CA ARG A 81 -2.76 16.94 20.82
C ARG A 81 -3.93 17.81 20.35
N SER A 82 -5.14 17.59 20.85
CA SER A 82 -6.34 18.32 20.41
C SER A 82 -6.62 18.20 18.91
N TRP A 83 -6.35 17.04 18.31
CA TRP A 83 -6.65 16.80 16.90
C TRP A 83 -8.16 16.52 16.69
N LYS A 84 -8.60 16.58 15.44
CA LYS A 84 -9.89 16.07 14.99
C LYS A 84 -9.63 14.76 14.23
N CYS A 85 -10.46 13.76 14.47
CA CYS A 85 -10.39 12.45 13.83
C CYS A 85 -11.75 12.11 13.24
N GLU A 86 -11.78 11.79 11.95
CA GLU A 86 -13.02 11.57 11.21
C GLU A 86 -12.92 10.30 10.36
N LEU A 87 -14.03 9.57 10.25
CA LEU A 87 -14.13 8.44 9.33
C LEU A 87 -14.06 8.98 7.90
N SER A 88 -12.96 8.66 7.22
CA SER A 88 -12.60 9.20 5.90
C SER A 88 -12.79 8.20 4.76
N GLY A 89 -13.11 6.95 5.07
CA GLY A 89 -13.40 5.93 4.07
C GLY A 89 -13.94 4.63 4.68
N THR A 90 -14.80 3.95 3.93
CA THR A 90 -15.30 2.60 4.21
C THR A 90 -15.29 1.76 2.93
N GLY A 91 -14.90 0.49 3.03
CA GLY A 91 -15.01 -0.48 1.94
C GLY A 91 -14.21 -0.17 0.67
N VAL A 92 -14.54 -0.92 -0.39
CA VAL A 92 -13.84 -1.09 -1.68
C VAL A 92 -13.11 0.18 -2.14
N GLY A 93 -11.77 0.21 -2.03
CA GLY A 93 -10.94 1.35 -2.42
C GLY A 93 -9.71 1.59 -1.55
N LEU A 94 -9.60 0.96 -0.38
CA LEU A 94 -8.39 1.01 0.45
C LEU A 94 -7.34 0.02 -0.07
N LEU A 95 -6.15 0.52 -0.39
CA LEU A 95 -5.10 -0.22 -1.09
C LEU A 95 -4.53 -1.42 -0.30
N ASN A 96 -4.65 -1.42 1.03
CA ASN A 96 -4.20 -2.51 1.89
C ASN A 96 -5.32 -3.50 2.29
N GLY A 97 -6.52 -3.35 1.72
CA GLY A 97 -7.66 -4.21 2.01
C GLY A 97 -8.37 -3.92 3.35
N ALA A 98 -8.05 -2.81 4.03
CA ALA A 98 -8.78 -2.39 5.22
C ALA A 98 -10.25 -2.10 4.91
N LEU A 99 -11.12 -2.32 5.90
CA LEU A 99 -12.55 -1.99 5.78
C LEU A 99 -12.86 -0.54 6.08
N LYS A 100 -12.04 0.14 6.89
CA LYS A 100 -12.25 1.52 7.35
C LYS A 100 -10.94 2.29 7.37
N ARG A 101 -11.04 3.60 7.16
CA ARG A 101 -9.95 4.57 7.37
C ARG A 101 -10.44 5.73 8.21
N THR A 102 -9.81 5.97 9.35
CA THR A 102 -9.95 7.22 10.10
C THR A 102 -8.79 8.13 9.78
N ALA A 103 -9.07 9.36 9.36
CA ALA A 103 -8.06 10.39 9.15
C ALA A 103 -8.12 11.38 10.32
N CYS A 104 -6.96 11.67 10.90
CA CYS A 104 -6.79 12.63 11.96
C CYS A 104 -5.90 13.78 11.49
N THR A 105 -6.31 15.00 11.81
CA THR A 105 -5.61 16.24 11.47
C THR A 105 -5.66 17.21 12.66
N PRO A 106 -4.73 18.18 12.75
CA PRO A 106 -4.87 19.28 13.69
C PRO A 106 -6.24 19.97 13.58
N ARG A 107 -6.79 20.44 14.70
CA ARG A 107 -8.04 21.24 14.70
C ARG A 107 -7.82 22.66 14.17
N ASP A 108 -6.62 23.18 14.37
CA ASP A 108 -6.21 24.46 13.82
C ASP A 108 -5.96 24.30 12.31
N ASP A 109 -6.86 24.83 11.51
CA ASP A 109 -6.83 24.72 10.04
C ASP A 109 -5.65 25.53 9.42
N THR A 110 -4.94 26.35 10.20
CA THR A 110 -3.68 26.97 9.77
C THR A 110 -2.51 25.98 9.79
N VAL A 111 -2.63 24.87 10.52
CA VAL A 111 -1.62 23.82 10.62
C VAL A 111 -1.87 22.77 9.55
N GLN A 112 -1.37 23.05 8.34
CA GLN A 112 -1.45 22.14 7.20
C GLN A 112 -0.27 21.18 7.14
N GLY A 113 -0.36 20.17 6.26
CA GLY A 113 0.72 19.21 6.00
C GLY A 113 0.85 18.08 7.02
N LEU A 114 0.04 18.07 8.08
CA LEU A 114 0.07 17.03 9.11
C LEU A 114 -1.16 16.13 9.01
N ARG A 115 -0.97 14.82 8.97
CA ARG A 115 -2.08 13.86 8.95
C ARG A 115 -1.65 12.52 9.54
N VAL A 116 -2.52 11.91 10.34
CA VAL A 116 -2.41 10.49 10.70
C VAL A 116 -3.60 9.76 10.10
N ASN A 117 -3.36 8.70 9.32
CA ASN A 117 -4.42 7.78 8.92
C ASN A 117 -4.27 6.48 9.70
N VAL A 118 -5.41 5.93 10.13
CA VAL A 118 -5.52 4.62 10.76
C VAL A 118 -6.40 3.77 9.86
N GLU A 119 -5.86 2.68 9.34
CA GLU A 119 -6.57 1.74 8.47
C GLU A 119 -6.81 0.43 9.21
N TYR A 120 -8.08 0.03 9.33
CA TYR A 120 -8.52 -1.01 10.25
C TYR A 120 -9.80 -1.70 9.81
N ASP A 121 -10.03 -2.89 10.36
CA ASP A 121 -11.25 -3.66 10.13
C ASP A 121 -12.24 -3.47 11.30
N ASP A 122 -11.71 -3.47 12.53
CA ASP A 122 -12.39 -3.12 13.77
C ASP A 122 -11.40 -2.44 14.74
N ASP A 123 -11.88 -2.02 15.92
CA ASP A 123 -11.06 -1.28 16.90
C ASP A 123 -9.74 -1.99 17.28
N ARG A 124 -9.68 -3.33 17.27
CA ARG A 124 -8.50 -4.11 17.64
C ARG A 124 -7.77 -4.73 16.46
N ARG A 125 -8.28 -4.52 15.24
CA ARG A 125 -7.73 -5.03 13.98
C ARG A 125 -7.21 -3.89 13.14
N VAL A 126 -6.18 -3.23 13.64
CA VAL A 126 -5.46 -2.17 12.93
C VAL A 126 -4.46 -2.80 11.96
N ARG A 127 -4.59 -2.53 10.66
CA ARG A 127 -3.68 -3.04 9.62
C ARG A 127 -2.47 -2.14 9.43
N GLU A 128 -2.73 -0.84 9.41
CA GLU A 128 -1.72 0.16 9.10
C GLU A 128 -2.00 1.46 9.83
N VAL A 129 -0.92 2.14 10.23
CA VAL A 129 -0.96 3.52 10.68
C VAL A 129 0.06 4.32 9.87
N ASN A 130 -0.41 5.46 9.38
CA ASN A 130 0.24 6.30 8.38
C ASN A 130 0.41 7.68 8.99
N LEU A 131 1.62 8.22 9.10
CA LEU A 131 1.83 9.59 9.56
C LEU A 131 2.52 10.40 8.47
N LEU A 132 1.85 11.41 7.93
CA LEU A 132 2.42 12.42 7.05
C LEU A 132 2.80 13.65 7.88
N CYS A 133 4.02 14.13 7.71
CA CYS A 133 4.51 15.38 8.29
C CYS A 133 5.20 16.25 7.24
N ASP A 134 4.41 16.96 6.44
CA ASP A 134 4.91 17.88 5.41
C ASP A 134 5.32 19.25 6.01
N ARG A 135 6.24 19.20 6.98
CA ARG A 135 6.91 20.38 7.56
C ARG A 135 8.39 20.45 7.19
N GLY A 136 8.88 19.41 6.53
CA GLY A 136 10.25 19.23 6.14
C GLY A 136 11.11 18.59 7.24
N PRO A 137 12.27 18.05 6.86
CA PRO A 137 13.20 17.42 7.79
C PRO A 137 13.68 18.37 8.90
N GLY A 138 13.99 17.83 10.08
CA GLY A 138 14.58 18.54 11.22
C GLY A 138 13.59 19.35 12.04
N THR A 139 12.30 19.35 11.68
CA THR A 139 11.30 20.08 12.44
C THR A 139 10.90 19.33 13.71
N LYS A 140 10.86 20.05 14.83
CA LYS A 140 10.49 19.50 16.15
C LYS A 140 9.13 18.79 16.12
N ILE A 141 8.18 19.31 15.36
CA ILE A 141 6.84 18.74 15.25
C ILE A 141 6.85 17.36 14.57
N CYS A 142 7.66 17.15 13.52
CA CYS A 142 7.79 15.83 12.90
C CYS A 142 8.46 14.85 13.86
N ALA A 143 9.52 15.27 14.55
CA ALA A 143 10.18 14.43 15.55
C ALA A 143 9.22 13.99 16.66
N GLU A 144 8.42 14.91 17.21
CA GLU A 144 7.41 14.60 18.23
C GLU A 144 6.30 13.68 17.71
N LEU A 145 5.87 13.84 16.46
CA LEU A 145 4.84 13.00 15.87
C LEU A 145 5.35 11.59 15.57
N PHE A 146 6.56 11.46 15.00
CA PHE A 146 7.17 10.17 14.70
C PHE A 146 7.42 9.37 15.98
N THR A 147 8.05 10.01 16.98
CA THR A 147 8.29 9.39 18.28
C THR A 147 6.98 9.10 19.01
N GLY A 148 6.01 10.01 18.96
CA GLY A 148 4.69 9.79 19.54
C GLY A 148 3.99 8.56 18.96
N LEU A 149 3.97 8.42 17.64
CA LEU A 149 3.37 7.26 16.97
C LEU A 149 4.09 5.97 17.37
N ALA A 150 5.43 5.95 17.28
CA ALA A 150 6.24 4.79 17.64
C ALA A 150 6.01 4.37 19.11
N GLY A 151 5.89 5.35 20.01
CA GLY A 151 5.62 5.13 21.43
C GLY A 151 4.24 4.55 21.71
N VAL A 152 3.20 5.02 21.01
CA VAL A 152 1.82 4.51 21.17
C VAL A 152 1.70 3.07 20.67
N LEU A 153 2.31 2.76 19.52
CA LEU A 153 2.22 1.43 18.91
C LEU A 153 2.81 0.33 19.78
N LEU A 154 3.82 0.66 20.59
CA LEU A 154 4.53 -0.29 21.45
C LEU A 154 4.35 0.03 22.93
N ALA A 155 3.29 0.75 23.30
CA ALA A 155 3.04 1.26 24.65
C ALA A 155 2.95 0.17 25.74
N ARG A 156 2.61 -1.07 25.35
CA ARG A 156 2.41 -2.19 26.29
C ARG A 156 3.71 -2.82 26.79
N ASP A 157 4.85 -2.56 26.13
CA ASP A 157 6.15 -3.10 26.49
C ASP A 157 7.17 -1.96 26.57
N ASP A 158 7.63 -1.64 27.78
CA ASP A 158 8.56 -0.52 28.00
C ASP A 158 9.94 -0.72 27.36
N GLY A 159 10.34 -1.97 27.12
CA GLY A 159 11.57 -2.28 26.39
C GLY A 159 11.43 -1.93 24.91
N LEU A 160 10.38 -2.45 24.27
CA LEU A 160 10.10 -2.20 22.86
C LEU A 160 9.73 -0.73 22.60
N ARG A 161 8.98 -0.10 23.51
CA ARG A 161 8.64 1.32 23.45
C ARG A 161 9.89 2.19 23.40
N ARG A 162 10.87 1.94 24.29
CA ARG A 162 12.12 2.70 24.30
C ARG A 162 12.94 2.49 23.03
N GLN A 163 13.01 1.27 22.52
CA GLN A 163 13.68 0.98 21.25
C GLN A 163 13.02 1.74 20.09
N ALA A 164 11.68 1.75 20.03
CA ALA A 164 10.94 2.42 18.98
C ALA A 164 11.06 3.94 19.05
N LEU A 165 11.05 4.52 20.26
CA LEU A 165 11.31 5.95 20.46
C LEU A 165 12.71 6.34 20.01
N ALA A 166 13.73 5.55 20.38
CA ALA A 166 15.11 5.80 19.98
C ALA A 166 15.28 5.71 18.46
N TRP A 167 14.74 4.66 17.83
CA TRP A 167 14.81 4.50 16.38
C TRP A 167 14.06 5.62 15.65
N ALA A 168 12.84 5.97 16.09
CA ALA A 168 12.06 7.04 15.45
C ALA A 168 12.74 8.41 15.59
N THR A 169 13.43 8.66 16.70
CA THR A 169 14.21 9.90 16.91
C THR A 169 15.39 9.96 15.93
N ALA A 170 16.11 8.85 15.75
CA ALA A 170 17.27 8.80 14.86
C ALA A 170 16.89 8.85 13.36
N ASN A 171 15.67 8.41 13.02
CA ASN A 171 15.26 8.20 11.64
C ASN A 171 14.09 9.07 11.17
N VAL A 172 13.70 10.10 11.94
CA VAL A 172 12.66 11.04 11.51
C VAL A 172 13.00 11.67 10.16
N ASP A 173 14.28 11.92 9.90
CA ASP A 173 14.77 12.62 8.72
C ASP A 173 15.59 11.71 7.79
N ASN A 174 15.30 10.41 7.78
CA ASN A 174 16.01 9.43 6.95
C ASN A 174 15.02 8.48 6.27
N ASP A 175 15.41 7.97 5.10
CA ASP A 175 14.79 6.77 4.53
C ASP A 175 15.36 5.55 5.25
N ASP A 176 14.58 4.95 6.14
CA ASP A 176 14.99 3.76 6.89
C ASP A 176 13.79 2.88 7.24
N ALA A 177 14.05 1.60 7.48
CA ALA A 177 13.05 0.64 7.90
C ALA A 177 13.59 -0.28 8.99
N THR A 178 12.74 -0.56 9.98
CA THR A 178 13.06 -1.51 11.05
C THR A 178 11.85 -2.36 11.41
N VAL A 179 12.12 -3.43 12.16
CA VAL A 179 11.10 -4.23 12.84
C VAL A 179 11.40 -4.22 14.34
N ILE A 180 10.44 -3.77 15.14
CA ILE A 180 10.52 -3.76 16.59
C ILE A 180 9.29 -4.48 17.14
N GLY A 181 9.51 -5.60 17.81
CA GLY A 181 8.43 -6.51 18.20
C GLY A 181 7.66 -7.01 16.98
N ASN A 182 6.34 -6.80 16.97
CA ASN A 182 5.46 -7.17 15.86
C ASN A 182 5.16 -6.00 14.90
N VAL A 183 5.93 -4.90 14.96
CA VAL A 183 5.67 -3.68 14.19
C VAL A 183 6.84 -3.42 13.24
N ARG A 184 6.54 -3.32 11.95
CA ARG A 184 7.44 -2.79 10.94
C ARG A 184 7.22 -1.29 10.83
N LEU A 185 8.28 -0.51 11.08
CA LEU A 185 8.31 0.93 10.89
C LEU A 185 9.11 1.27 9.63
N VAL A 186 8.59 2.15 8.79
CA VAL A 186 9.26 2.64 7.58
C VAL A 186 9.17 4.16 7.57
N ALA A 187 10.30 4.82 7.79
CA ALA A 187 10.45 6.26 7.61
C ALA A 187 10.79 6.54 6.15
N THR A 188 10.20 7.58 5.59
CA THR A 188 10.45 8.04 4.23
C THR A 188 10.60 9.56 4.25
N LEU A 189 11.59 10.08 3.54
CA LEU A 189 11.88 11.50 3.43
C LEU A 189 10.98 12.22 2.43
N SER A 190 10.58 11.55 1.36
CA SER A 190 9.72 12.13 0.31
C SER A 190 8.62 11.15 -0.13
N PRO A 191 7.35 11.40 0.24
CA PRO A 191 6.90 12.42 1.19
C PRO A 191 7.39 12.14 2.63
N HIS A 192 7.57 13.18 3.45
CA HIS A 192 8.07 13.04 4.83
C HIS A 192 7.04 12.32 5.71
N TYR A 193 7.30 11.03 5.96
CA TYR A 193 6.25 10.09 6.32
C TYR A 193 6.77 8.93 7.18
N LEU A 194 5.92 8.41 8.07
CA LEU A 194 6.16 7.19 8.83
C LEU A 194 5.02 6.20 8.58
N ARG A 195 5.36 5.04 8.01
CA ARG A 195 4.47 3.89 7.82
C ARG A 195 4.68 2.87 8.93
N CYS A 196 3.59 2.40 9.52
CA CYS A 196 3.62 1.35 10.53
C CYS A 196 2.68 0.22 10.15
N THR A 197 3.20 -1.00 10.02
CA THR A 197 2.46 -2.21 9.62
C THR A 197 2.84 -3.39 10.50
N ALA A 198 2.06 -4.47 10.48
CA ALA A 198 2.45 -5.72 11.14
C ALA A 198 3.74 -6.28 10.52
N ALA A 199 4.66 -6.75 11.36
CA ALA A 199 5.80 -7.53 10.91
C ALA A 199 5.37 -8.97 10.63
N ALA A 200 5.76 -9.48 9.45
CA ALA A 200 5.58 -10.88 9.07
C ALA A 200 6.58 -11.79 9.81
#